data_AF-A0A972XM92-F1
#
_entry.id   AF-A0A972XM92-F1
#
_cell.length_a   1.000
_cell.length_b   1.000
_cell.length_c   1.000
_cell.angle_alpha   90.00
_cell.angle_beta   90.00
_cell.angle_gamma   90.00
#
_symmetry.space_group_name_H-M   'P 1'
#
loop_
_entity.id
_entity.type
_entity.pdbx_description
1 polymer ?
#
loop_
_entity_poly.entity_id
_entity_poly.type
_entity_poly.pdbx_seq_one_letter_code
_entity_poly.pdbx_strand_id
1 'polypeptide(L)'
;MKNFCILFLLFVSSIVLGQNLDTQLESKRVMLPNGWSLTPAGRSVQVGDLPLNIAVSSTKKWIAVTNNGQGTQSIQLIDTKTEKVLDDVIIPKSFYGLKFSQDEKSLYASGGNDNWILKYDIVNSKLIAKDSIVLGKKWPNKISPVGIEIDDSRQLLYVVTKENNSFYIVDLKTKAIVFEQNMGHEGYTSVLSPDKKLLYISLWGGKKIAIFDTQTRKVMSYIPVSYNPNELILNKSGKLLFVANAGDNSVSVIDTKAQKVIEVLDAGLYPNSLVGSVTNGLALSADEKTLYIANADNNCLAVFDVSLQGKSFSKGFIPVGWFPTNVRVIGQKIFVANGKGFTSFANPKGPQPVSKEIRSESHSGEDTRGQYIGNLMKGTLSIINTPTATDLSIYSKKVYKNSPYKKERELVSAGEINNPIPMKVGDPSPIKHVFYILKENRTYDQVFGDIKEGNGDTSLCLFGEKYTPNQHKLAREYVLLDNFYVDAEVSADGHNWSMGAHANDYLEKTWPTGYGRRGGVTEGMGRREVANDKDGFIWDFCKKAGVSYRSYGVFVDATKGNISALDKNHVCESFTTYYNQKVKDITR
;
A
#
# COMPACT_ATOMS: atom_id res chain seq x y z
N MET A 1 -10.13 -57.44 -4.90
CA MET A 1 -9.25 -56.57 -5.72
C MET A 1 -10.04 -55.71 -6.72
N LYS A 2 -10.91 -54.79 -6.27
CA LYS A 2 -11.58 -53.82 -7.18
C LYS A 2 -11.58 -52.36 -6.71
N ASN A 3 -10.94 -52.05 -5.57
CA ASN A 3 -10.85 -50.68 -5.05
C ASN A 3 -9.47 -50.02 -5.21
N PHE A 4 -8.50 -50.65 -5.90
CA PHE A 4 -7.13 -50.12 -6.00
C PHE A 4 -6.83 -49.34 -7.30
N CYS A 5 -7.60 -49.52 -8.38
CA CYS A 5 -7.32 -48.84 -9.67
C CYS A 5 -7.91 -47.42 -9.77
N ILE A 6 -8.94 -47.07 -8.99
CA ILE A 6 -9.56 -45.74 -9.03
C ILE A 6 -8.71 -44.70 -8.30
N LEU A 7 -8.00 -45.09 -7.23
CA LEU A 7 -7.09 -44.19 -6.50
C LEU A 7 -5.85 -43.80 -7.34
N PHE A 8 -5.33 -44.72 -8.16
CA PHE A 8 -4.11 -44.49 -8.94
C PHE A 8 -4.33 -43.51 -10.09
N LEU A 9 -5.48 -43.59 -10.78
CA LEU A 9 -5.84 -42.66 -11.86
C LEU A 9 -6.14 -41.23 -11.37
N LEU A 10 -6.70 -41.08 -10.17
CA LEU A 10 -6.90 -39.77 -9.53
C LEU A 10 -5.58 -39.14 -9.04
N PHE A 11 -4.62 -39.97 -8.61
CA PHE A 11 -3.29 -39.51 -8.23
C PHE A 11 -2.46 -39.04 -9.42
N VAL A 12 -2.50 -39.75 -10.56
CA VAL A 12 -1.73 -39.37 -11.75
C VAL A 12 -2.28 -38.09 -12.40
N SER A 13 -3.60 -37.90 -12.46
CA SER A 13 -4.19 -36.69 -13.07
C SER A 13 -3.94 -35.41 -12.26
N SER A 14 -3.97 -35.49 -10.92
CA SER A 14 -3.67 -34.36 -10.04
C SER A 14 -2.20 -33.94 -10.07
N ILE A 15 -1.28 -34.89 -10.23
CA ILE A 15 0.16 -34.60 -10.41
C ILE A 15 0.43 -33.87 -11.73
N VAL A 16 -0.20 -34.31 -12.83
CA VAL A 16 -0.02 -33.68 -14.16
C VAL A 16 -0.58 -32.25 -14.19
N LEU A 17 -1.73 -32.00 -13.57
CA LEU A 17 -2.30 -30.65 -13.45
C LEU A 17 -1.44 -29.72 -12.58
N GLY A 18 -0.87 -30.24 -11.48
CA GLY A 18 0.02 -29.47 -10.61
C GLY A 18 1.34 -29.06 -11.25
N GLN A 19 1.97 -29.94 -12.04
CA GLN A 19 3.19 -29.60 -12.80
C GLN A 19 2.93 -28.54 -13.87
N ASN A 20 1.73 -28.55 -14.48
CA ASN A 20 1.34 -27.54 -15.46
C ASN A 20 1.18 -26.15 -14.81
N LEU A 21 0.50 -26.05 -13.66
CA LEU A 21 0.33 -24.79 -12.94
C LEU A 21 1.67 -24.19 -12.49
N ASP A 22 2.56 -25.00 -11.92
CA ASP A 22 3.87 -24.54 -11.46
C ASP A 22 4.69 -23.91 -12.61
N THR A 23 4.71 -24.61 -13.76
CA THR A 23 5.39 -24.15 -14.98
C THR A 23 4.73 -22.88 -15.55
N GLN A 24 3.39 -22.81 -15.54
CA GLN A 24 2.64 -21.64 -16.00
C GLN A 24 2.92 -20.39 -15.16
N LEU A 25 3.12 -20.53 -13.85
CA LEU A 25 3.45 -19.40 -12.98
C LEU A 25 4.89 -18.93 -13.20
N GLU A 26 5.85 -19.84 -13.37
CA GLU A 26 7.24 -19.48 -13.62
C GLU A 26 7.44 -18.79 -14.97
N SER A 27 6.69 -19.18 -16.00
CA SER A 27 6.77 -18.50 -17.31
C SER A 27 6.30 -17.04 -17.25
N LYS A 28 5.57 -16.64 -16.20
CA LYS A 28 5.13 -15.28 -15.93
C LYS A 28 6.01 -14.56 -14.90
N ARG A 29 7.18 -15.10 -14.55
CA ARG A 29 8.05 -14.48 -13.54
C ARG A 29 8.51 -13.11 -14.00
N VAL A 30 8.31 -12.10 -13.14
CA VAL A 30 8.83 -10.75 -13.34
C VAL A 30 9.73 -10.38 -12.16
N MET A 31 10.90 -9.81 -12.43
CA MET A 31 11.80 -9.27 -11.39
C MET A 31 11.39 -7.83 -11.07
N LEU A 32 11.34 -7.49 -9.79
CA LEU A 32 11.03 -6.16 -9.28
C LEU A 32 12.30 -5.39 -8.91
N PRO A 33 12.26 -4.04 -8.87
CA PRO A 33 13.41 -3.19 -8.57
C PRO A 33 13.84 -3.24 -7.10
N ASN A 34 13.16 -4.01 -6.25
CA ASN A 34 13.51 -4.26 -4.86
C ASN A 34 14.14 -5.67 -4.63
N GLY A 35 14.44 -6.41 -5.70
CA GLY A 35 15.03 -7.75 -5.66
C GLY A 35 14.02 -8.88 -5.39
N TRP A 36 12.73 -8.56 -5.27
CA TRP A 36 11.66 -9.54 -5.24
C TRP A 36 11.23 -9.92 -6.66
N SER A 37 10.41 -10.96 -6.79
CA SER A 37 9.76 -11.31 -8.04
C SER A 37 8.24 -11.42 -7.89
N LEU A 38 7.54 -11.37 -9.01
CA LEU A 38 6.13 -11.71 -9.11
C LEU A 38 5.95 -13.00 -9.91
N THR A 39 4.96 -13.80 -9.53
CA THR A 39 4.43 -14.91 -10.35
C THR A 39 2.90 -14.92 -10.23
N PRO A 40 2.20 -13.90 -10.78
CA PRO A 40 0.80 -13.65 -10.46
C PRO A 40 -0.12 -14.81 -10.87
N ALA A 41 -0.96 -15.26 -9.94
CA ALA A 41 -1.96 -16.29 -10.20
C ALA A 41 -3.12 -15.75 -11.05
N GLY A 42 -3.76 -16.67 -11.79
CA GLY A 42 -4.95 -16.36 -12.59
C GLY A 42 -4.67 -15.48 -13.81
N ARG A 43 -5.62 -14.59 -14.08
CA ARG A 43 -5.59 -13.60 -15.18
C ARG A 43 -5.81 -12.20 -14.60
N SER A 44 -5.64 -11.17 -15.41
CA SER A 44 -5.86 -9.79 -14.95
C SER A 44 -6.43 -8.92 -16.05
N VAL A 45 -7.03 -7.81 -15.61
CA VAL A 45 -7.35 -6.67 -16.46
C VAL A 45 -6.56 -5.46 -15.97
N GLN A 46 -6.11 -4.62 -16.89
CA GLN A 46 -5.45 -3.36 -16.52
C GLN A 46 -6.48 -2.39 -15.94
N VAL A 47 -6.11 -1.69 -14.88
CA VAL A 47 -6.88 -0.58 -14.30
C VAL A 47 -6.02 0.68 -14.24
N GLY A 48 -6.55 1.78 -13.70
CA GLY A 48 -5.79 3.01 -13.47
C GLY A 48 -4.64 2.84 -12.47
N ASP A 49 -3.87 3.89 -12.23
CA ASP A 49 -2.78 3.84 -11.24
C ASP A 49 -3.33 3.84 -9.81
N LEU A 50 -2.66 3.06 -8.95
CA LEU A 50 -3.03 2.85 -7.54
C LEU A 50 -4.54 2.65 -7.31
N PRO A 51 -5.14 1.56 -7.82
CA PRO A 51 -6.48 1.16 -7.40
C PRO A 51 -6.48 0.95 -5.88
N LEU A 52 -7.34 1.65 -5.12
CA LEU A 52 -7.36 1.52 -3.65
C LEU A 52 -8.54 0.71 -3.11
N ASN A 53 -9.66 0.68 -3.83
CA ASN A 53 -10.87 -0.01 -3.37
C ASN A 53 -11.62 -0.67 -4.53
N ILE A 54 -12.26 -1.80 -4.21
CA ILE A 54 -13.20 -2.50 -5.07
C ILE A 54 -14.56 -2.50 -4.37
N ALA A 55 -15.51 -1.70 -4.87
CA ALA A 55 -16.90 -1.78 -4.44
C ALA A 55 -17.61 -2.89 -5.22
N VAL A 56 -18.43 -3.70 -4.54
CA VAL A 56 -19.23 -4.76 -5.18
C VAL A 56 -20.70 -4.35 -5.14
N SER A 57 -21.39 -4.47 -6.26
CA SER A 57 -22.83 -4.19 -6.35
C SER A 57 -23.63 -5.25 -5.55
N SER A 58 -24.81 -4.92 -5.04
CA SER A 58 -25.62 -5.83 -4.19
C SER A 58 -26.01 -7.14 -4.90
N THR A 59 -26.29 -7.08 -6.20
CA THR A 59 -26.55 -8.23 -7.08
C THR A 59 -25.27 -8.91 -7.57
N LYS A 60 -24.10 -8.34 -7.26
CA LYS A 60 -22.76 -8.82 -7.63
C LYS A 60 -22.50 -8.88 -9.13
N LYS A 61 -23.34 -8.24 -9.96
CA LYS A 61 -23.14 -8.16 -11.42
C LYS A 61 -22.02 -7.19 -11.80
N TRP A 62 -21.77 -6.19 -10.95
CA TRP A 62 -20.73 -5.20 -11.17
C TRP A 62 -19.78 -5.10 -9.99
N ILE A 63 -18.55 -4.74 -10.32
CA ILE A 63 -17.62 -4.09 -9.39
C ILE A 63 -17.26 -2.71 -9.93
N ALA A 64 -17.00 -1.78 -9.02
CA ALA A 64 -16.37 -0.51 -9.34
C ALA A 64 -15.00 -0.45 -8.67
N VAL A 65 -13.98 -0.01 -9.41
CA VAL A 65 -12.61 0.18 -8.91
C VAL A 65 -12.30 1.67 -8.93
N THR A 66 -11.90 2.23 -7.80
CA THR A 66 -11.38 3.60 -7.73
C THR A 66 -9.87 3.58 -7.89
N ASN A 67 -9.36 4.36 -8.85
CA ASN A 67 -7.95 4.54 -9.17
C ASN A 67 -7.49 5.91 -8.63
N ASN A 68 -6.48 5.91 -7.77
CA ASN A 68 -6.16 7.04 -6.88
C ASN A 68 -4.69 7.46 -6.98
N GLY A 69 -4.00 7.01 -8.03
CA GLY A 69 -2.59 7.28 -8.20
C GLY A 69 -2.28 8.74 -8.50
N GLN A 70 -1.00 8.97 -8.80
CA GLN A 70 -0.47 10.30 -9.06
C GLN A 70 -0.97 10.85 -10.40
N GLY A 71 -1.14 9.98 -11.41
CA GLY A 71 -1.64 10.33 -12.73
C GLY A 71 -3.14 10.63 -12.74
N THR A 72 -3.81 10.34 -13.85
CA THR A 72 -5.27 10.56 -13.96
C THR A 72 -6.02 9.61 -13.04
N GLN A 73 -6.73 10.18 -12.08
CA GLN A 73 -7.62 9.44 -11.19
C GLN A 73 -8.92 9.13 -11.92
N SER A 74 -9.40 7.90 -11.77
CA SER A 74 -10.60 7.41 -12.47
C SER A 74 -11.39 6.40 -11.65
N ILE A 75 -12.61 6.12 -12.10
CA ILE A 75 -13.42 5.03 -11.60
C ILE A 75 -13.74 4.12 -12.78
N GLN A 76 -13.44 2.84 -12.65
CA GLN A 76 -13.75 1.84 -13.66
C GLN A 76 -14.90 0.94 -13.20
N LEU A 77 -15.94 0.83 -14.02
CA LEU A 77 -17.06 -0.10 -13.81
C LEU A 77 -16.78 -1.38 -14.60
N ILE A 78 -16.88 -2.54 -13.96
CA ILE A 78 -16.47 -3.82 -14.54
C ILE A 78 -17.59 -4.85 -14.34
N ASP A 79 -17.91 -5.59 -15.39
CA ASP A 79 -18.85 -6.71 -15.34
C ASP A 79 -18.18 -7.94 -14.73
N THR A 80 -18.77 -8.54 -13.70
CA THR A 80 -18.13 -9.64 -12.95
C THR A 80 -18.19 -10.99 -13.68
N LYS A 81 -19.09 -11.12 -14.65
CA LYS A 81 -19.28 -12.34 -15.42
C LYS A 81 -18.33 -12.39 -16.61
N THR A 82 -18.33 -11.33 -17.42
CA THR A 82 -17.52 -11.17 -18.63
C THR A 82 -16.13 -10.61 -18.36
N GLU A 83 -15.94 -9.99 -17.19
CA GLU A 83 -14.66 -9.42 -16.72
C GLU A 83 -14.16 -8.26 -17.57
N LYS A 84 -15.07 -7.66 -18.34
CA LYS A 84 -14.76 -6.50 -19.16
C LYS A 84 -15.00 -5.22 -18.39
N VAL A 85 -14.10 -4.26 -18.57
CA VAL A 85 -14.33 -2.86 -18.22
C VAL A 85 -15.48 -2.35 -19.09
N LEU A 86 -16.57 -1.96 -18.45
CA LEU A 86 -17.78 -1.41 -19.08
C LEU A 86 -17.65 0.09 -19.30
N ASP A 87 -16.99 0.78 -18.36
CA ASP A 87 -16.80 2.22 -18.40
C ASP A 87 -15.57 2.64 -17.58
N ASP A 88 -15.00 3.78 -17.93
CA ASP A 88 -13.84 4.40 -17.25
C ASP A 88 -14.04 5.91 -17.22
N VAL A 89 -14.39 6.44 -16.04
CA VAL A 89 -14.71 7.86 -15.88
C VAL A 89 -13.65 8.55 -15.05
N ILE A 90 -13.17 9.68 -15.56
CA ILE A 90 -12.23 10.54 -14.83
C ILE A 90 -12.95 11.15 -13.63
N ILE A 91 -12.28 11.11 -12.48
CA ILE A 91 -12.69 11.80 -11.26
C ILE A 91 -11.60 12.82 -10.92
N PRO A 92 -11.93 14.11 -10.64
CA PRO A 92 -10.90 15.14 -10.44
C PRO A 92 -9.93 14.82 -9.29
N LYS A 93 -10.50 14.33 -8.19
CA LYS A 93 -9.80 13.86 -7.01
C LYS A 93 -10.56 12.68 -6.44
N SER A 94 -9.87 11.63 -6.04
CA SER A 94 -10.43 10.44 -5.43
C SER A 94 -9.60 10.01 -4.23
N PHE A 95 -10.23 9.19 -3.41
CA PHE A 95 -9.55 8.38 -2.42
C PHE A 95 -10.36 7.09 -2.20
N TYR A 96 -10.19 6.42 -1.06
CA TYR A 96 -10.75 5.10 -0.78
C TYR A 96 -12.28 4.93 -0.97
N GLY A 97 -13.08 5.94 -0.61
CA GLY A 97 -14.53 5.82 -0.48
C GLY A 97 -15.24 5.54 -1.79
N LEU A 98 -15.95 4.41 -1.85
CA LEU A 98 -16.67 3.96 -3.03
C LEU A 98 -17.83 3.06 -2.61
N LYS A 99 -19.07 3.41 -2.95
CA LYS A 99 -20.26 2.65 -2.52
C LYS A 99 -21.40 2.74 -3.53
N PHE A 100 -21.94 1.60 -3.94
CA PHE A 100 -23.19 1.54 -4.71
C PHE A 100 -24.39 1.88 -3.82
N SER A 101 -25.40 2.56 -4.36
CA SER A 101 -26.73 2.61 -3.73
C SER A 101 -27.33 1.20 -3.64
N GLN A 102 -28.21 0.98 -2.66
CA GLN A 102 -28.88 -0.30 -2.47
C GLN A 102 -29.62 -0.80 -3.72
N ASP A 103 -30.20 0.11 -4.50
CA ASP A 103 -30.92 -0.17 -5.75
C ASP A 103 -30.01 -0.30 -7.00
N GLU A 104 -28.69 -0.13 -6.81
CA GLU A 104 -27.66 -0.18 -7.85
C GLU A 104 -27.87 0.81 -9.01
N LYS A 105 -28.64 1.87 -8.81
CA LYS A 105 -28.81 2.95 -9.81
C LYS A 105 -27.74 4.01 -9.71
N SER A 106 -27.04 4.11 -8.60
CA SER A 106 -26.00 5.11 -8.39
C SER A 106 -24.77 4.52 -7.73
N LEU A 107 -23.64 5.18 -7.97
CA LEU A 107 -22.35 4.96 -7.33
C LEU A 107 -21.88 6.26 -6.68
N TYR A 108 -21.54 6.20 -5.41
CA TYR A 108 -20.97 7.33 -4.66
C TYR A 108 -19.47 7.12 -4.53
N ALA A 109 -18.70 8.18 -4.72
CA ALA A 109 -17.26 8.17 -4.63
C ALA A 109 -16.74 9.36 -3.81
N SER A 110 -15.76 9.11 -2.95
CA SER A 110 -15.06 10.19 -2.26
C SER A 110 -14.31 11.06 -3.25
N GLY A 111 -14.50 12.37 -3.17
CA GLY A 111 -13.72 13.33 -3.94
C GLY A 111 -12.42 13.77 -3.26
N GLY A 112 -11.93 13.01 -2.27
CA GLY A 112 -10.65 13.29 -1.58
C GLY A 112 -10.56 14.72 -1.06
N ASN A 113 -9.44 15.41 -1.28
CA ASN A 113 -9.26 16.78 -0.76
C ASN A 113 -10.06 17.87 -1.47
N ASP A 114 -10.97 17.53 -2.41
CA ASP A 114 -12.01 18.49 -2.82
C ASP A 114 -13.17 18.57 -1.81
N ASN A 115 -13.14 17.74 -0.76
CA ASN A 115 -14.05 17.82 0.39
C ASN A 115 -15.53 17.67 0.00
N TRP A 116 -15.78 16.81 -0.97
CA TRP A 116 -17.10 16.45 -1.45
C TRP A 116 -17.21 14.94 -1.73
N ILE A 117 -18.43 14.45 -1.86
CA ILE A 117 -18.76 13.11 -2.32
C ILE A 117 -19.48 13.27 -3.65
N LEU A 118 -18.99 12.59 -4.68
CA LEU A 118 -19.56 12.61 -6.04
C LEU A 118 -20.55 11.46 -6.19
N LYS A 119 -21.68 11.73 -6.84
CA LYS A 119 -22.69 10.73 -7.21
C LYS A 119 -22.72 10.56 -8.72
N TYR A 120 -22.60 9.32 -9.15
CA TYR A 120 -22.73 8.90 -10.54
C TYR A 120 -24.02 8.07 -10.67
N ASP A 121 -24.83 8.35 -11.68
CA ASP A 121 -25.91 7.46 -12.08
C ASP A 121 -25.35 6.36 -13.00
N ILE A 122 -25.92 5.16 -12.92
CA ILE A 122 -25.56 4.02 -13.75
C ILE A 122 -26.60 3.86 -14.84
N VAL A 123 -26.29 4.32 -16.05
CA VAL A 123 -27.21 4.30 -17.20
C VAL A 123 -26.53 3.57 -18.34
N ASN A 124 -27.18 2.53 -18.88
CA ASN A 124 -26.63 1.72 -19.97
C ASN A 124 -25.19 1.23 -19.69
N SER A 125 -24.94 0.77 -18.46
CA SER A 125 -23.62 0.31 -17.99
C SER A 125 -22.52 1.38 -18.01
N LYS A 126 -22.89 2.66 -17.96
CA LYS A 126 -21.97 3.80 -17.85
C LYS A 126 -22.22 4.61 -16.60
N LEU A 127 -21.16 5.17 -16.04
CA LEU A 127 -21.16 6.08 -14.91
C LEU A 127 -21.33 7.51 -15.42
N ILE A 128 -22.45 8.14 -15.08
CA ILE A 128 -22.74 9.52 -15.49
C ILE A 128 -22.72 10.40 -14.24
N ALA A 129 -21.74 11.30 -14.13
CA ALA A 129 -21.66 12.25 -13.03
C ALA A 129 -22.95 13.07 -12.97
N LYS A 130 -23.68 12.96 -11.86
CA LYS A 130 -25.03 13.52 -11.73
C LYS A 130 -25.12 14.60 -10.67
N ASP A 131 -24.44 14.37 -9.54
CA ASP A 131 -24.60 15.22 -8.36
C ASP A 131 -23.37 15.18 -7.45
N SER A 132 -23.34 16.07 -6.46
CA SER A 132 -22.33 16.08 -5.41
C SER A 132 -22.90 16.49 -4.06
N ILE A 133 -22.22 16.07 -3.00
CA ILE A 133 -22.49 16.42 -1.60
C ILE A 133 -21.23 17.10 -1.08
N VAL A 134 -21.33 18.37 -0.71
CA VAL A 134 -20.18 19.18 -0.27
C VAL A 134 -20.08 19.16 1.24
N LEU A 135 -18.94 18.70 1.78
CA LEU A 135 -18.64 18.72 3.21
C LEU A 135 -17.99 20.04 3.65
N GLY A 136 -17.31 20.71 2.72
CA GLY A 136 -16.71 22.02 2.95
C GLY A 136 -16.01 22.56 1.72
N LYS A 137 -15.34 23.72 1.85
CA LYS A 137 -14.51 24.27 0.78
C LYS A 137 -13.42 23.27 0.37
N LYS A 138 -12.96 23.31 -0.88
CA LYS A 138 -11.84 22.49 -1.37
C LYS A 138 -10.54 22.78 -0.60
N TRP A 139 -9.52 21.93 -0.78
CA TRP A 139 -8.15 22.19 -0.31
C TRP A 139 -7.73 23.65 -0.56
N PRO A 140 -7.11 24.37 0.42
CA PRO A 140 -6.42 23.88 1.61
C PRO A 140 -7.30 23.66 2.87
N ASN A 141 -8.63 23.69 2.77
CA ASN A 141 -9.47 23.31 3.90
C ASN A 141 -9.29 21.81 4.21
N LYS A 142 -8.92 21.49 5.45
CA LYS A 142 -8.41 20.17 5.84
C LYS A 142 -9.53 19.20 6.24
N ILE A 143 -10.36 18.72 5.32
CA ILE A 143 -11.37 17.66 5.62
C ILE A 143 -10.89 16.32 5.05
N SER A 144 -10.89 16.18 3.72
CA SER A 144 -10.53 14.98 2.98
C SER A 144 -11.37 13.75 3.35
N PRO A 145 -12.59 13.59 2.82
CA PRO A 145 -13.32 12.32 2.83
C PRO A 145 -12.46 11.15 2.36
N VAL A 146 -12.49 10.05 3.12
CA VAL A 146 -11.79 8.80 2.85
C VAL A 146 -12.85 7.73 2.64
N GLY A 147 -13.22 6.95 3.64
CA GLY A 147 -14.26 5.93 3.55
C GLY A 147 -15.66 6.50 3.67
N ILE A 148 -16.60 5.83 3.01
CA ILE A 148 -18.02 6.17 3.04
C ILE A 148 -18.87 4.93 3.25
N GLU A 149 -20.02 5.10 3.89
CA GLU A 149 -21.04 4.06 4.04
C GLU A 149 -22.44 4.68 3.93
N ILE A 150 -23.40 3.94 3.36
CA ILE A 150 -24.73 4.44 3.02
C ILE A 150 -25.80 3.63 3.75
N ASP A 151 -26.71 4.33 4.40
CA ASP A 151 -27.99 3.79 4.84
C ASP A 151 -29.12 4.36 3.98
N ASP A 152 -29.39 3.71 2.84
CA ASP A 152 -30.42 4.14 1.89
C ASP A 152 -31.83 4.19 2.53
N SER A 153 -32.13 3.29 3.48
CA SER A 153 -33.44 3.29 4.14
C SER A 153 -33.70 4.52 4.99
N ARG A 154 -32.65 5.05 5.64
CA ARG A 154 -32.72 6.31 6.41
C ARG A 154 -32.28 7.52 5.60
N GLN A 155 -31.81 7.31 4.37
CA GLN A 155 -31.26 8.34 3.49
C GLN A 155 -30.11 9.09 4.16
N LEU A 156 -29.19 8.33 4.78
CA LEU A 156 -28.01 8.86 5.45
C LEU A 156 -26.72 8.37 4.77
N LEU A 157 -25.75 9.25 4.68
CA LEU A 157 -24.39 8.99 4.25
C LEU A 157 -23.44 9.24 5.42
N TYR A 158 -22.68 8.21 5.77
CA TYR A 158 -21.62 8.24 6.77
C TYR A 158 -20.29 8.50 6.07
N VAL A 159 -19.53 9.49 6.54
CA VAL A 159 -18.24 9.87 5.92
C VAL A 159 -17.15 9.97 6.97
N VAL A 160 -16.07 9.25 6.75
CA VAL A 160 -14.86 9.28 7.57
C VAL A 160 -13.81 10.14 6.87
N THR A 161 -13.04 10.92 7.62
CA THR A 161 -12.10 11.91 7.07
C THR A 161 -10.72 11.81 7.72
N LYS A 162 -9.67 12.21 6.97
CA LYS A 162 -8.27 12.05 7.43
C LYS A 162 -7.53 13.35 7.75
N GLU A 163 -7.97 14.52 7.29
CA GLU A 163 -7.19 15.77 7.51
C GLU A 163 -7.67 16.59 8.71
N ASN A 164 -8.96 16.49 9.08
CA ASN A 164 -9.51 17.03 10.34
C ASN A 164 -9.96 15.94 11.31
N ASN A 165 -9.57 14.69 11.07
CA ASN A 165 -9.78 13.58 12.00
C ASN A 165 -11.26 13.41 12.40
N SER A 166 -12.20 13.64 11.49
CA SER A 166 -13.62 13.76 11.82
C SER A 166 -14.50 12.71 11.14
N PHE A 167 -15.68 12.54 11.69
CA PHE A 167 -16.74 11.68 11.20
C PHE A 167 -18.01 12.51 10.99
N TYR A 168 -18.65 12.34 9.83
CA TYR A 168 -19.83 13.09 9.42
C TYR A 168 -21.01 12.15 9.14
N ILE A 169 -22.21 12.64 9.43
CA ILE A 169 -23.46 12.09 8.89
C ILE A 169 -24.10 13.17 8.04
N VAL A 170 -24.41 12.82 6.80
CA VAL A 170 -25.09 13.70 5.84
C VAL A 170 -26.45 13.11 5.50
N ASP A 171 -27.47 13.95 5.48
CA ASP A 171 -28.78 13.58 4.93
C ASP A 171 -28.73 13.64 3.41
N LEU A 172 -29.01 12.52 2.73
CA LEU A 172 -28.90 12.37 1.28
C LEU A 172 -29.95 13.16 0.50
N LYS A 173 -31.08 13.53 1.11
CA LYS A 173 -32.15 14.30 0.45
C LYS A 173 -31.82 15.78 0.43
N THR A 174 -31.45 16.31 1.59
CA THR A 174 -31.18 17.74 1.83
C THR A 174 -29.73 18.10 1.56
N LYS A 175 -28.82 17.10 1.53
CA LYS A 175 -27.36 17.25 1.47
C LYS A 175 -26.76 17.97 2.68
N ALA A 176 -27.55 18.17 3.74
CA ALA A 176 -27.10 18.84 4.94
C ALA A 176 -26.28 17.89 5.81
N ILE A 177 -25.17 18.39 6.36
CA ILE A 177 -24.46 17.73 7.46
C ILE A 177 -25.39 17.77 8.67
N VAL A 178 -25.85 16.61 9.13
CA VAL A 178 -26.75 16.48 10.29
C VAL A 178 -26.01 16.04 11.56
N PHE A 179 -24.73 15.67 11.44
CA PHE A 179 -23.86 15.34 12.56
C PHE A 179 -22.39 15.47 12.13
N GLU A 180 -21.56 15.97 13.04
CA GLU A 180 -20.11 16.01 12.93
C GLU A 180 -19.50 15.71 14.30
N GLN A 181 -18.47 14.86 14.31
CA GLN A 181 -17.69 14.59 15.51
C GLN A 181 -16.21 14.44 15.16
N ASN A 182 -15.36 15.16 15.88
CA ASN A 182 -13.92 14.93 15.84
C ASN A 182 -13.57 13.63 16.60
N MET A 183 -12.83 12.75 15.96
CA MET A 183 -12.44 11.42 16.44
C MET A 183 -11.02 11.40 17.02
N GLY A 184 -10.29 12.52 16.97
CA GLY A 184 -8.93 12.70 17.47
C GLY A 184 -7.82 12.09 16.61
N HIS A 185 -8.17 11.24 15.64
CA HIS A 185 -7.23 10.52 14.79
C HIS A 185 -7.72 10.46 13.33
N GLU A 186 -6.78 10.31 12.40
CA GLU A 186 -7.06 10.11 10.98
C GLU A 186 -7.95 8.87 10.82
N GLY A 187 -9.09 9.01 10.17
CA GLY A 187 -9.96 7.87 9.88
C GLY A 187 -9.66 7.25 8.51
N TYR A 188 -9.84 5.92 8.40
CA TYR A 188 -9.72 5.21 7.13
C TYR A 188 -11.08 4.87 6.54
N THR A 189 -11.82 3.91 7.11
CA THR A 189 -13.14 3.54 6.59
C THR A 189 -14.13 3.23 7.70
N SER A 190 -15.36 2.91 7.31
CA SER A 190 -16.39 2.45 8.22
C SER A 190 -17.27 1.36 7.60
N VAL A 191 -17.85 0.50 8.43
CA VAL A 191 -18.83 -0.52 8.00
C VAL A 191 -20.03 -0.55 8.94
N LEU A 192 -21.24 -0.58 8.37
CA LEU A 192 -22.49 -0.71 9.13
C LEU A 192 -22.71 -2.17 9.55
N SER A 193 -23.23 -2.37 10.76
CA SER A 193 -23.80 -3.65 11.18
C SER A 193 -24.95 -4.07 10.24
N PRO A 194 -25.27 -5.37 10.09
CA PRO A 194 -26.35 -5.81 9.21
C PRO A 194 -27.72 -5.18 9.53
N ASP A 195 -27.98 -4.90 10.81
CA ASP A 195 -29.18 -4.21 11.28
C ASP A 195 -29.08 -2.67 11.26
N LYS A 196 -27.94 -2.15 10.80
CA LYS A 196 -27.58 -0.73 10.69
C LYS A 196 -27.64 0.06 11.99
N LYS A 197 -27.68 -0.59 13.16
CA LYS A 197 -27.72 0.08 14.46
C LYS A 197 -26.34 0.55 14.91
N LEU A 198 -25.30 -0.14 14.48
CA LEU A 198 -23.92 0.19 14.81
C LEU A 198 -23.12 0.49 13.54
N LEU A 199 -22.19 1.43 13.65
CA LEU A 199 -21.16 1.71 12.66
C LEU A 199 -19.80 1.49 13.32
N TYR A 200 -18.96 0.67 12.68
CA TYR A 200 -17.57 0.47 13.11
C TYR A 200 -16.67 1.33 12.26
N ILE A 201 -15.82 2.15 12.88
CA ILE A 201 -14.94 3.11 12.19
C ILE A 201 -13.49 2.78 12.50
N SER A 202 -12.66 2.61 11.47
CA SER A 202 -11.22 2.41 11.63
C SER A 202 -10.51 3.75 11.81
N LEU A 203 -9.87 3.93 12.97
CA LEU A 203 -9.04 5.09 13.28
C LEU A 203 -7.59 4.76 12.95
N TRP A 204 -7.20 5.09 11.72
CA TRP A 204 -5.91 4.76 11.11
C TRP A 204 -4.72 5.20 11.96
N GLY A 205 -4.68 6.47 12.39
CA GLY A 205 -3.65 6.96 13.33
C GLY A 205 -3.92 6.61 14.79
N GLY A 206 -5.05 5.96 15.10
CA GLY A 206 -5.54 5.76 16.47
C GLY A 206 -5.36 4.37 17.06
N LYS A 207 -4.95 3.37 16.26
CA LYS A 207 -4.77 1.96 16.70
C LYS A 207 -6.01 1.38 17.39
N LYS A 208 -7.20 1.80 16.95
CA LYS A 208 -8.48 1.43 17.56
C LYS A 208 -9.63 1.51 16.57
N ILE A 209 -10.69 0.75 16.84
CA ILE A 209 -11.98 0.85 16.16
C ILE A 209 -12.95 1.61 17.06
N ALA A 210 -13.59 2.65 16.54
CA ALA A 210 -14.70 3.31 17.23
C ALA A 210 -16.02 2.59 16.93
N ILE A 211 -16.85 2.36 17.96
CA ILE A 211 -18.20 1.84 17.81
C ILE A 211 -19.18 2.99 17.98
N PHE A 212 -19.92 3.29 16.92
CA PHE A 212 -20.89 4.38 16.88
C PHE A 212 -22.31 3.85 16.80
N ASP A 213 -23.17 4.27 17.73
CA ASP A 213 -24.60 3.98 17.70
C ASP A 213 -25.32 4.96 16.77
N THR A 214 -25.95 4.42 15.72
CA THR A 214 -26.55 5.24 14.65
C THR A 214 -27.87 5.90 15.05
N GLN A 215 -28.52 5.43 16.12
CA GLN A 215 -29.80 5.96 16.57
C GLN A 215 -29.60 7.13 17.53
N THR A 216 -28.76 6.92 18.54
CA THR A 216 -28.43 7.92 19.56
C THR A 216 -27.37 8.91 19.08
N ARG A 217 -26.68 8.60 17.98
CA ARG A 217 -25.56 9.36 17.40
C ARG A 217 -24.42 9.58 18.40
N LYS A 218 -23.99 8.50 19.04
CA LYS A 218 -22.93 8.52 20.05
C LYS A 218 -21.89 7.45 19.78
N VAL A 219 -20.62 7.80 19.97
CA VAL A 219 -19.57 6.80 20.13
C VAL A 219 -19.78 6.10 21.47
N MET A 220 -20.02 4.81 21.43
CA MET A 220 -20.30 3.98 22.61
C MET A 220 -19.00 3.55 23.31
N SER A 221 -17.99 3.17 22.53
CA SER A 221 -16.74 2.60 23.01
C SER A 221 -15.68 2.59 21.90
N TYR A 222 -14.45 2.28 22.31
CA TYR A 222 -13.33 2.04 21.40
C TYR A 222 -12.74 0.66 21.69
N ILE A 223 -12.43 -0.11 20.63
CA ILE A 223 -11.75 -1.40 20.73
C ILE A 223 -10.30 -1.20 20.30
N PRO A 224 -9.30 -1.36 21.19
CA PRO A 224 -7.89 -1.34 20.80
C PRO A 224 -7.58 -2.46 19.80
N VAL A 225 -6.80 -2.12 18.77
CA VAL A 225 -6.26 -3.05 17.76
C VAL A 225 -4.79 -2.69 17.51
N SER A 226 -4.18 -3.25 16.46
CA SER A 226 -2.77 -2.96 16.14
C SER A 226 -2.62 -1.69 15.29
N TYR A 227 -1.43 -1.48 14.73
CA TYR A 227 -1.01 -0.26 14.05
C TYR A 227 -1.68 -0.10 12.68
N ASN A 228 -2.07 1.14 12.36
CA ASN A 228 -2.74 1.52 11.12
C ASN A 228 -3.94 0.60 10.76
N PRO A 229 -4.97 0.50 11.62
CA PRO A 229 -6.16 -0.26 11.27
C PRO A 229 -6.86 0.40 10.10
N ASN A 230 -7.12 -0.37 9.04
CA ASN A 230 -7.64 0.17 7.79
C ASN A 230 -8.93 -0.53 7.33
N GLU A 231 -8.88 -1.54 6.46
CA GLU A 231 -10.04 -2.25 5.93
C GLU A 231 -10.81 -3.00 7.04
N LEU A 232 -12.14 -2.96 6.91
CA LEU A 232 -13.08 -3.57 7.84
C LEU A 232 -14.03 -4.48 7.07
N ILE A 233 -14.19 -5.73 7.50
CA ILE A 233 -15.26 -6.60 7.00
C ILE A 233 -16.00 -7.27 8.14
N LEU A 234 -17.33 -7.24 8.09
CA LEU A 234 -18.21 -8.01 8.97
C LEU A 234 -18.56 -9.34 8.29
N ASN A 235 -18.71 -10.39 9.09
CA ASN A 235 -19.43 -11.57 8.62
C ASN A 235 -20.93 -11.25 8.45
N LYS A 236 -21.67 -12.06 7.70
CA LYS A 236 -23.10 -11.85 7.36
C LYS A 236 -23.98 -11.68 8.59
N SER A 237 -23.65 -12.42 9.66
CA SER A 237 -24.38 -12.33 10.92
C SER A 237 -24.10 -11.05 11.72
N GLY A 238 -23.04 -10.32 11.36
CA GLY A 238 -22.54 -9.16 12.09
C GLY A 238 -21.82 -9.50 13.40
N LYS A 239 -21.65 -10.78 13.74
CA LYS A 239 -21.06 -11.22 15.02
C LYS A 239 -19.55 -11.05 15.06
N LEU A 240 -18.87 -11.18 13.92
CA LEU A 240 -17.43 -11.04 13.81
C LEU A 240 -17.07 -9.87 12.89
N LEU A 241 -16.14 -9.03 13.36
CA LEU A 241 -15.50 -7.98 12.60
C LEU A 241 -14.01 -8.32 12.42
N PHE A 242 -13.54 -8.33 11.19
CA PHE A 242 -12.13 -8.48 10.85
C PHE A 242 -11.54 -7.12 10.50
N VAL A 243 -10.37 -6.83 11.06
CA VAL A 243 -9.67 -5.54 10.92
C VAL A 243 -8.27 -5.80 10.41
N ALA A 244 -7.94 -5.29 9.23
CA ALA A 244 -6.57 -5.32 8.73
C ALA A 244 -5.75 -4.23 9.45
N ASN A 245 -4.57 -4.58 9.92
CA ASN A 245 -3.66 -3.67 10.60
C ASN A 245 -2.41 -3.50 9.73
N ALA A 246 -2.37 -2.49 8.87
CA ALA A 246 -1.33 -2.41 7.84
C ALA A 246 0.05 -1.95 8.35
N GLY A 247 0.09 -1.31 9.52
CA GLY A 247 1.33 -0.97 10.22
C GLY A 247 1.85 -2.13 11.06
N ASP A 248 1.26 -3.30 10.87
CA ASP A 248 1.59 -4.56 11.49
C ASP A 248 1.44 -5.67 10.44
N ASN A 249 1.89 -6.89 10.75
CA ASN A 249 1.70 -8.02 9.84
C ASN A 249 0.41 -8.79 10.19
N SER A 250 -0.67 -8.11 10.59
CA SER A 250 -1.76 -8.77 11.33
C SER A 250 -3.19 -8.38 10.95
N VAL A 251 -4.13 -9.28 11.31
CA VAL A 251 -5.58 -9.03 11.29
C VAL A 251 -6.15 -9.27 12.68
N SER A 252 -6.87 -8.28 13.22
CA SER A 252 -7.62 -8.45 14.46
C SER A 252 -9.01 -9.01 14.19
N VAL A 253 -9.41 -10.07 14.89
CA VAL A 253 -10.77 -10.63 14.86
C VAL A 253 -11.50 -10.18 16.12
N ILE A 254 -12.59 -9.46 15.95
CA ILE A 254 -13.37 -8.86 17.03
C ILE A 254 -14.72 -9.57 17.15
N ASP A 255 -15.05 -9.99 18.37
CA ASP A 255 -16.43 -10.34 18.71
C ASP A 255 -17.20 -9.05 18.99
N THR A 256 -18.18 -8.76 18.13
CA THR A 256 -18.93 -7.50 18.16
C THR A 256 -19.88 -7.38 19.36
N LYS A 257 -20.33 -8.51 19.92
CA LYS A 257 -21.19 -8.52 21.11
C LYS A 257 -20.35 -8.28 22.35
N ALA A 258 -19.20 -8.94 22.44
CA ALA A 258 -18.26 -8.76 23.55
C ALA A 258 -17.43 -7.48 23.43
N GLN A 259 -17.45 -6.82 22.26
CA GLN A 259 -16.69 -5.61 21.93
C GLN A 259 -15.20 -5.73 22.25
N LYS A 260 -14.60 -6.86 21.88
CA LYS A 260 -13.17 -7.12 22.14
C LYS A 260 -12.54 -7.96 21.03
N VAL A 261 -11.25 -7.76 20.85
CA VAL A 261 -10.41 -8.67 20.05
C VAL A 261 -10.38 -10.04 20.74
N ILE A 262 -10.70 -11.08 19.99
CA ILE A 262 -10.70 -12.47 20.44
C ILE A 262 -9.58 -13.29 19.80
N GLU A 263 -8.99 -12.80 18.72
CA GLU A 263 -7.91 -13.43 17.99
C GLU A 263 -7.12 -12.37 17.20
N VAL A 264 -5.82 -12.59 17.04
CA VAL A 264 -4.94 -11.80 16.15
C VAL A 264 -4.24 -12.78 15.23
N LEU A 265 -4.48 -12.65 13.92
CA LEU A 265 -3.89 -13.49 12.88
C LEU A 265 -2.57 -12.87 12.43
N ASP A 266 -1.47 -13.63 12.47
CA ASP A 266 -0.19 -13.24 11.86
C ASP A 266 -0.22 -13.57 10.37
N ALA A 267 -0.38 -12.54 9.53
CA ALA A 267 -0.42 -12.65 8.09
C ALA A 267 0.98 -12.64 7.44
N GLY A 268 2.06 -12.53 8.21
CA GLY A 268 3.43 -12.51 7.70
C GLY A 268 3.82 -13.80 6.97
N LEU A 269 4.86 -13.73 6.13
CA LEU A 269 5.39 -14.90 5.43
C LEU A 269 5.95 -15.96 6.40
N TYR A 270 6.52 -15.51 7.52
CA TYR A 270 7.00 -16.37 8.59
C TYR A 270 6.48 -15.85 9.93
N PRO A 271 6.22 -16.74 10.92
CA PRO A 271 5.86 -16.31 12.26
C PRO A 271 6.86 -15.31 12.84
N ASN A 272 6.35 -14.26 13.47
CA ASN A 272 7.17 -13.20 14.09
C ASN A 272 8.11 -12.49 13.10
N SER A 273 7.79 -12.42 11.81
CA SER A 273 8.56 -11.63 10.83
C SER A 273 8.63 -10.16 11.24
N LEU A 274 9.70 -9.47 10.83
CA LEU A 274 9.76 -8.00 10.92
C LEU A 274 8.53 -7.37 10.25
N VAL A 275 8.07 -6.25 10.79
CA VAL A 275 6.94 -5.49 10.23
C VAL A 275 7.28 -5.07 8.80
N GLY A 276 6.32 -5.21 7.90
CA GLY A 276 6.50 -4.87 6.48
C GLY A 276 5.69 -5.74 5.53
N SER A 277 4.63 -6.42 5.98
CA SER A 277 3.69 -7.11 5.09
C SER A 277 2.66 -6.17 4.49
N VAL A 278 2.38 -5.02 5.14
CA VAL A 278 1.38 -4.03 4.76
C VAL A 278 0.02 -4.69 4.50
N THR A 279 -0.56 -5.24 5.56
CA THR A 279 -1.85 -5.95 5.53
C THR A 279 -2.98 -4.96 5.24
N ASN A 280 -3.42 -4.85 3.99
CA ASN A 280 -4.33 -3.81 3.51
C ASN A 280 -5.79 -4.27 3.37
N GLY A 281 -6.04 -5.22 2.49
CA GLY A 281 -7.40 -5.59 2.05
C GLY A 281 -7.86 -6.92 2.63
N LEU A 282 -9.17 -7.07 2.85
CA LEU A 282 -9.78 -8.29 3.39
C LEU A 282 -10.97 -8.73 2.54
N ALA A 283 -11.15 -10.05 2.41
CA ALA A 283 -12.38 -10.64 1.90
C ALA A 283 -12.65 -12.01 2.51
N LEU A 284 -13.92 -12.26 2.86
CA LEU A 284 -14.39 -13.59 3.22
C LEU A 284 -14.83 -14.35 1.97
N SER A 285 -14.61 -15.66 1.97
CA SER A 285 -15.24 -16.58 1.02
C SER A 285 -16.76 -16.51 1.13
N ALA A 286 -17.47 -16.95 0.09
CA ALA A 286 -18.93 -16.89 0.07
C ALA A 286 -19.60 -17.68 1.21
N ASP A 287 -18.94 -18.71 1.75
CA ASP A 287 -19.37 -19.50 2.90
C ASP A 287 -18.80 -19.02 4.24
N GLU A 288 -18.00 -17.94 4.23
CA GLU A 288 -17.37 -17.30 5.39
C GLU A 288 -16.40 -18.19 6.18
N LYS A 289 -15.90 -19.26 5.57
CA LYS A 289 -14.93 -20.17 6.18
C LYS A 289 -13.48 -19.83 5.87
N THR A 290 -13.23 -19.06 4.81
CA THR A 290 -11.88 -18.65 4.41
C THR A 290 -11.78 -17.14 4.39
N LEU A 291 -10.73 -16.60 4.98
CA LEU A 291 -10.36 -15.20 4.92
C LEU A 291 -9.16 -15.02 3.98
N TYR A 292 -9.27 -14.10 3.03
CA TYR A 292 -8.21 -13.66 2.14
C TYR A 292 -7.71 -12.29 2.59
N ILE A 293 -6.41 -12.15 2.72
CA ILE A 293 -5.74 -10.97 3.27
C ILE A 293 -4.71 -10.47 2.26
N ALA A 294 -4.86 -9.26 1.75
CA ALA A 294 -3.88 -8.66 0.84
C ALA A 294 -2.69 -8.08 1.61
N ASN A 295 -1.51 -8.68 1.42
CA ASN A 295 -0.24 -8.18 1.94
C ASN A 295 0.51 -7.46 0.83
N ALA A 296 0.54 -6.13 0.88
CA ALA A 296 0.99 -5.31 -0.23
C ALA A 296 2.48 -5.56 -0.55
N ASP A 297 3.36 -5.41 0.44
CA ASP A 297 4.81 -5.53 0.24
C ASP A 297 5.26 -6.98 0.05
N ASN A 298 4.43 -7.95 0.45
CA ASN A 298 4.71 -9.36 0.16
C ASN A 298 4.20 -9.83 -1.20
N ASN A 299 3.45 -8.98 -1.93
CA ASN A 299 2.89 -9.29 -3.24
C ASN A 299 2.05 -10.57 -3.28
N CYS A 300 1.29 -10.82 -2.20
CA CYS A 300 0.50 -12.04 -2.04
C CYS A 300 -0.83 -11.79 -1.31
N LEU A 301 -1.73 -12.78 -1.43
CA LEU A 301 -2.81 -12.95 -0.46
C LEU A 301 -2.37 -13.99 0.58
N ALA A 302 -2.43 -13.67 1.88
CA ALA A 302 -2.44 -14.68 2.94
C ALA A 302 -3.86 -15.27 3.07
N VAL A 303 -3.94 -16.58 3.25
CA VAL A 303 -5.21 -17.33 3.26
C VAL A 303 -5.37 -18.03 4.60
N PHE A 304 -6.47 -17.77 5.29
CA PHE A 304 -6.78 -18.34 6.60
C PHE A 304 -8.08 -19.15 6.57
N ASP A 305 -8.11 -20.26 7.30
CA ASP A 305 -9.38 -20.83 7.76
C ASP A 305 -9.87 -20.01 8.95
N VAL A 306 -11.13 -19.60 8.91
CA VAL A 306 -11.80 -18.82 9.97
C VAL A 306 -13.15 -19.46 10.34
N SER A 307 -13.33 -20.74 10.02
CA SER A 307 -14.60 -21.45 10.21
C SER A 307 -14.96 -21.64 11.69
N LEU A 308 -13.96 -21.63 12.57
CA LEU A 308 -14.10 -21.75 14.01
C LEU A 308 -13.59 -20.48 14.70
N GLN A 309 -14.50 -19.76 15.34
CA GLN A 309 -14.20 -18.54 16.09
C GLN A 309 -13.08 -18.77 17.13
N GLY A 310 -12.02 -17.96 17.07
CA GLY A 310 -10.88 -18.03 18.00
C GLY A 310 -9.94 -19.21 17.78
N LYS A 311 -10.07 -19.93 16.67
CA LYS A 311 -9.22 -21.07 16.28
C LYS A 311 -8.87 -21.01 14.79
N SER A 312 -8.67 -19.81 14.27
CA SER A 312 -8.29 -19.62 12.87
C SER A 312 -6.87 -20.13 12.66
N PHE A 313 -6.57 -20.56 11.43
CA PHE A 313 -5.22 -21.03 11.09
C PHE A 313 -4.84 -20.70 9.65
N SER A 314 -3.56 -20.47 9.42
CA SER A 314 -3.03 -20.18 8.08
C SER A 314 -3.11 -21.42 7.18
N LYS A 315 -3.61 -21.22 5.96
CA LYS A 315 -3.73 -22.24 4.91
C LYS A 315 -2.63 -22.11 3.85
N GLY A 316 -1.95 -20.96 3.78
CA GLY A 316 -0.93 -20.66 2.78
C GLY A 316 -1.14 -19.31 2.09
N PHE A 317 -0.56 -19.15 0.91
CA PHE A 317 -0.51 -17.88 0.18
C PHE A 317 -0.86 -18.03 -1.30
N ILE A 318 -1.36 -16.95 -1.90
CA ILE A 318 -1.63 -16.82 -3.35
C ILE A 318 -0.76 -15.68 -3.92
N PRO A 319 0.12 -15.92 -4.92
CA PRO A 319 0.91 -14.84 -5.52
C PRO A 319 0.02 -13.94 -6.38
N VAL A 320 0.18 -12.63 -6.27
CA VAL A 320 -0.62 -11.64 -7.03
C VAL A 320 0.31 -10.60 -7.70
N GLY A 321 -0.27 -9.50 -8.19
CA GLY A 321 0.53 -8.41 -8.75
C GLY A 321 1.25 -7.61 -7.67
N TRP A 322 1.98 -6.59 -8.09
CA TRP A 322 2.74 -5.72 -7.20
C TRP A 322 1.81 -4.86 -6.35
N PHE A 323 1.99 -4.93 -5.03
CA PHE A 323 1.35 -4.08 -4.03
C PHE A 323 -0.17 -4.25 -3.99
N PRO A 324 -0.72 -5.44 -3.66
CA PRO A 324 -2.16 -5.63 -3.55
C PRO A 324 -2.77 -4.73 -2.47
N THR A 325 -3.73 -3.89 -2.88
CA THR A 325 -4.36 -2.85 -2.06
C THR A 325 -5.73 -3.29 -1.54
N ASN A 326 -6.44 -4.14 -2.28
CA ASN A 326 -7.78 -4.56 -1.93
C ASN A 326 -8.13 -5.94 -2.52
N VAL A 327 -9.07 -6.65 -1.88
CA VAL A 327 -9.54 -7.96 -2.34
C VAL A 327 -11.05 -8.08 -2.11
N ARG A 328 -11.76 -8.73 -3.04
CA ARG A 328 -13.20 -9.07 -2.94
C ARG A 328 -13.46 -10.46 -3.51
N VAL A 329 -14.45 -11.16 -2.95
CA VAL A 329 -14.87 -12.50 -3.43
C VAL A 329 -16.30 -12.42 -3.99
N ILE A 330 -16.49 -12.94 -5.20
CA ILE A 330 -17.78 -13.08 -5.85
C ILE A 330 -17.92 -14.51 -6.38
N GLY A 331 -18.76 -15.30 -5.71
CA GLY A 331 -18.89 -16.72 -6.01
C GLY A 331 -17.57 -17.44 -5.77
N GLN A 332 -17.00 -18.04 -6.82
CA GLN A 332 -15.70 -18.72 -6.80
C GLN A 332 -14.57 -17.86 -7.40
N LYS A 333 -14.79 -16.56 -7.62
CA LYS A 333 -13.78 -15.64 -8.14
C LYS A 333 -13.29 -14.72 -7.02
N ILE A 334 -11.98 -14.58 -6.92
CA ILE A 334 -11.26 -13.64 -6.07
C ILE A 334 -10.75 -12.53 -6.98
N PHE A 335 -11.14 -11.29 -6.69
CA PHE A 335 -10.71 -10.09 -7.38
C PHE A 335 -9.71 -9.35 -6.50
N VAL A 336 -8.53 -9.02 -7.02
CA VAL A 336 -7.45 -8.36 -6.26
C VAL A 336 -6.98 -7.14 -7.02
N ALA A 337 -7.09 -5.97 -6.40
CA ALA A 337 -6.52 -4.73 -6.93
C ALA A 337 -5.04 -4.68 -6.56
N ASN A 338 -4.17 -4.50 -7.55
CA ASN A 338 -2.72 -4.36 -7.38
C ASN A 338 -2.31 -2.93 -7.74
N GLY A 339 -1.75 -2.21 -6.78
CA GLY A 339 -1.46 -0.78 -6.85
C GLY A 339 -0.42 -0.40 -7.90
N LYS A 340 0.64 -1.21 -7.98
CA LYS A 340 1.84 -0.95 -8.80
C LYS A 340 1.92 -1.84 -10.06
N GLY A 341 0.91 -2.68 -10.29
CA GLY A 341 0.78 -3.49 -11.51
C GLY A 341 1.69 -4.72 -11.53
N PHE A 342 2.54 -4.86 -12.55
CA PHE A 342 3.43 -6.02 -12.71
C PHE A 342 4.91 -5.68 -12.87
N THR A 343 5.28 -4.42 -13.08
CA THR A 343 6.69 -4.00 -13.25
C THR A 343 6.84 -2.50 -13.01
N SER A 344 8.06 -2.08 -12.70
CA SER A 344 8.50 -0.69 -12.82
C SER A 344 8.86 -0.34 -14.26
N PHE A 345 9.03 0.95 -14.54
CA PHE A 345 9.39 1.47 -15.86
C PHE A 345 10.43 2.58 -15.75
N ALA A 346 11.39 2.60 -16.67
CA ALA A 346 12.26 3.75 -16.87
C ALA A 346 11.47 4.93 -17.47
N ASN A 347 11.97 6.14 -17.28
CA ASN A 347 11.37 7.39 -17.77
C ASN A 347 12.28 8.15 -18.76
N PRO A 348 12.73 7.55 -19.88
CA PRO A 348 13.63 8.21 -20.84
C PRO A 348 13.04 9.51 -21.44
N LYS A 349 11.71 9.63 -21.48
CA LYS A 349 10.98 10.84 -21.91
C LYS A 349 10.48 11.69 -20.73
N GLY A 350 11.00 11.47 -19.53
CA GLY A 350 10.74 12.29 -18.35
C GLY A 350 11.52 13.61 -18.38
N PRO A 351 11.55 14.39 -17.29
CA PRO A 351 12.41 15.57 -17.17
C PRO A 351 13.84 15.33 -17.63
N GLN A 352 14.22 15.96 -18.76
CA GLN A 352 15.54 15.84 -19.38
C GLN A 352 16.27 17.17 -19.29
N PRO A 353 17.24 17.36 -18.36
CA PRO A 353 17.92 18.65 -18.17
C PRO A 353 18.73 19.09 -19.38
N VAL A 354 19.05 18.17 -20.28
CA VAL A 354 19.77 18.42 -21.53
C VAL A 354 18.85 18.71 -22.72
N SER A 355 17.54 18.43 -22.61
CA SER A 355 16.56 18.67 -23.67
C SER A 355 15.81 19.98 -23.44
N LYS A 356 15.76 20.83 -24.48
CA LYS A 356 14.95 22.07 -24.46
C LYS A 356 13.47 21.82 -24.76
N GLU A 357 13.13 20.64 -25.29
CA GLU A 357 11.77 20.28 -25.69
C GLU A 357 10.92 19.78 -24.51
N ILE A 358 11.57 19.26 -23.47
CA ILE A 358 10.90 18.72 -22.28
C ILE A 358 10.97 19.75 -21.16
N ARG A 359 9.84 20.41 -20.88
CA ARG A 359 9.72 21.28 -19.70
C ARG A 359 9.54 20.43 -18.45
N SER A 360 10.50 20.54 -17.54
CA SER A 360 10.42 19.92 -16.21
C SER A 360 9.72 20.87 -15.24
N GLU A 361 8.40 20.87 -15.22
CA GLU A 361 7.67 21.48 -14.11
C GLU A 361 7.48 20.45 -13.00
N SER A 362 8.33 20.53 -11.98
CA SER A 362 8.20 19.66 -10.83
C SER A 362 6.83 19.90 -10.18
N HIS A 363 6.12 18.78 -9.96
CA HIS A 363 4.86 18.71 -9.22
C HIS A 363 3.61 19.34 -9.86
N SER A 364 3.56 19.82 -11.12
CA SER A 364 2.41 20.58 -11.65
C SER A 364 1.06 19.84 -11.78
N GLY A 365 1.03 18.50 -11.70
CA GLY A 365 -0.21 17.71 -11.76
C GLY A 365 -0.85 17.59 -13.15
N GLU A 366 -0.55 18.51 -14.08
CA GLU A 366 -0.97 18.44 -15.48
C GLU A 366 -0.21 17.35 -16.27
N ASP A 367 -0.85 16.87 -17.34
CA ASP A 367 -0.31 15.92 -18.36
C ASP A 367 0.67 16.62 -19.34
N THR A 368 1.30 17.71 -18.90
CA THR A 368 2.43 18.34 -19.60
C THR A 368 3.74 17.66 -19.24
N ARG A 369 3.72 16.80 -18.22
CA ARG A 369 4.83 15.95 -17.80
C ARG A 369 4.89 14.80 -18.80
N GLY A 370 6.05 14.56 -19.38
CA GLY A 370 6.28 13.30 -20.09
C GLY A 370 6.20 12.11 -19.13
N GLN A 371 7.26 11.31 -19.06
CA GLN A 371 7.25 10.12 -18.20
C GLN A 371 7.65 10.46 -16.75
N TYR A 372 6.76 10.23 -15.78
CA TYR A 372 7.05 10.37 -14.34
C TYR A 372 6.70 9.08 -13.60
N ILE A 373 7.55 8.60 -12.67
CA ILE A 373 7.36 7.26 -12.07
C ILE A 373 5.96 7.02 -11.49
N GLY A 374 5.39 8.04 -10.84
CA GLY A 374 4.04 7.95 -10.25
C GLY A 374 2.89 7.80 -11.23
N ASN A 375 3.07 8.10 -12.52
CA ASN A 375 2.04 7.89 -13.56
C ASN A 375 2.35 6.72 -14.51
N LEU A 376 3.56 6.16 -14.45
CA LEU A 376 4.03 5.06 -15.29
C LEU A 376 3.52 3.69 -14.82
N MET A 377 3.43 3.49 -13.50
CA MET A 377 2.97 2.23 -12.92
C MET A 377 1.44 2.17 -12.95
N LYS A 378 0.89 1.47 -13.94
CA LYS A 378 -0.56 1.21 -14.01
C LYS A 378 -0.92 0.00 -13.17
N GLY A 379 -2.02 0.12 -12.42
CA GLY A 379 -2.52 -0.97 -11.59
C GLY A 379 -3.13 -2.09 -12.43
N THR A 380 -3.36 -3.22 -11.78
CA THR A 380 -4.07 -4.36 -12.39
C THR A 380 -5.11 -4.90 -11.42
N LEU A 381 -6.17 -5.49 -11.97
CA LEU A 381 -7.16 -6.24 -11.23
C LEU A 381 -6.97 -7.73 -11.55
N SER A 382 -6.35 -8.47 -10.65
CA SER A 382 -6.21 -9.92 -10.77
C SER A 382 -7.55 -10.60 -10.53
N ILE A 383 -7.83 -11.66 -11.30
CA ILE A 383 -9.04 -12.47 -11.24
C ILE A 383 -8.60 -13.93 -11.13
N ILE A 384 -8.82 -14.49 -9.94
CA ILE A 384 -8.29 -15.78 -9.52
C ILE A 384 -9.47 -16.67 -9.14
N ASN A 385 -9.53 -17.89 -9.65
CA ASN A 385 -10.53 -18.84 -9.18
C ASN A 385 -10.13 -19.34 -7.80
N THR A 386 -11.10 -19.60 -6.92
CA THR A 386 -10.85 -20.17 -5.59
C THR A 386 -9.96 -21.41 -5.71
N PRO A 387 -8.76 -21.41 -5.09
CA PRO A 387 -7.82 -22.49 -5.27
C PRO A 387 -8.29 -23.77 -4.56
N THR A 388 -7.96 -24.91 -5.15
CA THR A 388 -7.95 -26.17 -4.39
C THR A 388 -6.79 -26.18 -3.38
N ALA A 389 -6.78 -27.15 -2.47
CA ALA A 389 -5.65 -27.31 -1.54
C ALA A 389 -4.32 -27.56 -2.28
N THR A 390 -4.36 -28.28 -3.41
CA THR A 390 -3.18 -28.53 -4.26
C THR A 390 -2.69 -27.24 -4.91
N ASP A 391 -3.59 -26.44 -5.49
CA ASP A 391 -3.22 -25.15 -6.10
C ASP A 391 -2.61 -24.22 -5.04
N LEU A 392 -3.21 -24.15 -3.85
CA LEU A 392 -2.73 -23.30 -2.77
C LEU A 392 -1.32 -23.70 -2.29
N SER A 393 -1.01 -25.01 -2.28
CA SER A 393 0.34 -25.49 -1.97
C SER A 393 1.38 -25.01 -3.00
N ILE A 394 1.04 -25.08 -4.30
CA ILE A 394 1.90 -24.60 -5.39
C ILE A 394 2.08 -23.08 -5.30
N TYR A 395 0.98 -22.36 -5.14
CA TYR A 395 0.98 -20.91 -4.96
C TYR A 395 1.83 -20.46 -3.77
N SER A 396 1.72 -21.14 -2.62
CA SER A 396 2.51 -20.83 -1.44
C SER A 396 4.01 -20.98 -1.70
N LYS A 397 4.43 -22.05 -2.38
CA LYS A 397 5.83 -22.25 -2.78
C LYS A 397 6.33 -21.13 -3.69
N LYS A 398 5.48 -20.64 -4.61
CA LYS A 398 5.82 -19.49 -5.45
C LYS A 398 6.02 -18.21 -4.64
N VAL A 399 5.14 -17.91 -3.68
CA VAL A 399 5.28 -16.73 -2.81
C VAL A 399 6.61 -16.77 -2.05
N TYR A 400 6.98 -17.91 -1.45
CA TYR A 400 8.28 -18.04 -0.77
C TYR A 400 9.49 -17.94 -1.71
N LYS A 401 9.35 -18.36 -2.98
CA LYS A 401 10.41 -18.27 -3.99
C LYS A 401 10.52 -16.85 -4.58
N ASN A 402 9.43 -16.11 -4.57
CA ASN A 402 9.37 -14.72 -5.03
C ASN A 402 10.03 -13.74 -4.06
N SER A 403 10.18 -14.14 -2.79
CA SER A 403 10.80 -13.31 -1.76
C SER A 403 12.25 -13.74 -1.49
N PRO A 404 13.23 -12.82 -1.55
CA PRO A 404 14.60 -13.07 -1.10
C PRO A 404 14.71 -13.12 0.44
N TYR A 405 13.67 -12.69 1.15
CA TYR A 405 13.60 -12.70 2.60
C TYR A 405 13.41 -14.13 3.12
N LYS A 406 14.22 -14.46 4.13
CA LYS A 406 14.20 -15.69 4.89
C LYS A 406 14.39 -15.30 6.35
N LYS A 407 13.64 -15.92 7.25
CA LYS A 407 13.66 -15.55 8.67
C LYS A 407 15.06 -15.68 9.27
N GLU A 408 15.82 -16.67 8.84
CA GLU A 408 17.19 -16.92 9.26
C GLU A 408 18.14 -15.76 8.86
N ARG A 409 17.86 -15.10 7.73
CA ARG A 409 18.70 -14.00 7.21
C ARG A 409 18.65 -12.72 8.05
N GLU A 410 17.74 -12.63 9.01
CA GLU A 410 17.74 -11.53 9.99
C GLU A 410 18.95 -11.57 10.91
N LEU A 411 19.50 -12.77 11.18
CA LEU A 411 20.59 -12.96 12.13
C LEU A 411 21.90 -13.38 11.46
N VAL A 412 21.82 -13.92 10.24
CA VAL A 412 22.99 -14.41 9.49
C VAL A 412 22.98 -13.97 8.03
N SER A 413 24.14 -13.60 7.49
CA SER A 413 24.36 -13.28 6.09
C SER A 413 25.50 -14.13 5.52
N ALA A 414 25.57 -14.23 4.20
CA ALA A 414 26.73 -14.78 3.52
C ALA A 414 27.75 -13.68 3.24
N GLY A 415 29.03 -14.05 3.20
CA GLY A 415 30.10 -13.18 2.74
C GLY A 415 31.47 -13.83 2.88
N GLU A 416 32.50 -13.10 2.51
CA GLU A 416 33.86 -13.63 2.41
C GLU A 416 34.51 -13.85 3.78
N ILE A 417 35.43 -14.81 3.83
CA ILE A 417 36.28 -15.04 5.00
C ILE A 417 37.12 -13.77 5.23
N ASN A 418 37.21 -13.31 6.49
CA ASN A 418 37.88 -12.06 6.89
C ASN A 418 37.22 -10.76 6.42
N ASN A 419 35.96 -10.79 5.99
CA ASN A 419 35.22 -9.55 5.71
C ASN A 419 35.08 -8.70 7.00
N PRO A 420 35.34 -7.38 6.96
CA PRO A 420 35.20 -6.51 8.13
C PRO A 420 33.74 -6.37 8.62
N ILE A 421 32.75 -6.66 7.76
CA ILE A 421 31.34 -6.72 8.13
C ILE A 421 31.06 -8.11 8.71
N PRO A 422 30.53 -8.22 9.94
CA PRO A 422 30.22 -9.51 10.54
C PRO A 422 29.09 -10.21 9.78
N MET A 423 29.23 -11.53 9.58
CA MET A 423 28.22 -12.36 8.91
C MET A 423 27.11 -12.82 9.85
N LYS A 424 27.26 -12.58 11.16
CA LYS A 424 26.26 -12.91 12.17
C LYS A 424 26.11 -11.74 13.13
N VAL A 425 24.87 -11.42 13.49
CA VAL A 425 24.58 -10.37 14.47
C VAL A 425 25.23 -10.72 15.81
N GLY A 426 26.02 -9.79 16.35
CA GLY A 426 26.75 -9.94 17.60
C GLY A 426 28.22 -10.35 17.44
N ASP A 427 28.65 -10.77 16.25
CA ASP A 427 30.07 -11.05 16.00
C ASP A 427 30.90 -9.76 16.04
N PRO A 428 32.19 -9.85 16.43
CA PRO A 428 33.06 -8.68 16.50
C PRO A 428 33.30 -8.10 15.11
N SER A 429 33.40 -6.77 15.03
CA SER A 429 33.79 -6.05 13.81
C SER A 429 34.96 -5.11 14.11
N PRO A 430 35.95 -5.00 13.19
CA PRO A 430 36.95 -3.94 13.26
C PRO A 430 36.35 -2.54 12.99
N ILE A 431 35.16 -2.45 12.40
CA ILE A 431 34.48 -1.19 12.08
C ILE A 431 34.10 -0.47 13.38
N LYS A 432 34.54 0.78 13.52
CA LYS A 432 34.23 1.64 14.68
C LYS A 432 33.20 2.71 14.40
N HIS A 433 33.11 3.15 13.14
CA HIS A 433 32.21 4.21 12.70
C HIS A 433 31.57 3.83 11.37
N VAL A 434 30.28 4.14 11.25
CA VAL A 434 29.52 4.00 10.01
C VAL A 434 28.99 5.38 9.65
N PHE A 435 29.31 5.84 8.43
CA PHE A 435 28.76 7.06 7.88
C PHE A 435 27.71 6.68 6.84
N TYR A 436 26.44 7.03 7.10
CA TYR A 436 25.37 6.83 6.14
C TYR A 436 25.06 8.13 5.42
N ILE A 437 25.34 8.17 4.12
CA ILE A 437 25.18 9.36 3.27
C ILE A 437 23.99 9.12 2.34
N LEU A 438 22.95 9.92 2.51
CA LEU A 438 21.77 9.87 1.65
C LEU A 438 21.96 10.83 0.47
N LYS A 439 22.06 10.27 -0.73
CA LYS A 439 22.00 11.03 -1.99
C LYS A 439 20.69 10.75 -2.68
N GLU A 440 19.93 11.80 -2.98
CA GLU A 440 18.57 11.69 -3.51
C GLU A 440 18.46 12.15 -4.98
N ASN A 441 17.32 11.80 -5.58
CA ASN A 441 16.74 12.29 -6.84
C ASN A 441 17.33 11.79 -8.16
N ARG A 442 18.31 10.87 -8.18
CA ARG A 442 18.79 10.25 -9.44
C ARG A 442 19.04 8.76 -9.29
N THR A 443 18.69 7.99 -10.31
CA THR A 443 18.95 6.54 -10.38
C THR A 443 20.39 6.25 -10.80
N TYR A 444 20.82 4.98 -10.69
CA TYR A 444 22.14 4.52 -11.16
C TYR A 444 22.38 4.89 -12.63
N ASP A 445 21.49 4.48 -13.54
CA ASP A 445 21.69 4.68 -14.99
C ASP A 445 21.75 6.16 -15.37
N GLN A 446 21.01 7.02 -14.65
CA GLN A 446 21.03 8.46 -14.92
C GLN A 446 22.38 9.13 -14.64
N VAL A 447 23.23 8.53 -13.81
CA VAL A 447 24.53 9.08 -13.41
C VAL A 447 25.69 8.24 -13.93
N PHE A 448 25.63 6.92 -13.78
CA PHE A 448 26.72 5.98 -14.06
C PHE A 448 26.45 5.06 -15.25
N GLY A 449 25.37 5.30 -16.00
CA GLY A 449 25.02 4.49 -17.18
C GLY A 449 26.12 4.47 -18.26
N ASP A 450 27.07 5.41 -18.23
CA ASP A 450 28.23 5.52 -19.13
C ASP A 450 29.54 4.89 -18.60
N ILE A 451 29.55 4.33 -17.38
CA ILE A 451 30.69 3.55 -16.86
C ILE A 451 30.62 2.13 -17.44
N LYS A 452 31.53 1.81 -18.36
CA LYS A 452 31.54 0.53 -19.12
C LYS A 452 31.75 -0.71 -18.27
N GLU A 453 32.39 -0.55 -17.12
CA GLU A 453 32.68 -1.62 -16.17
C GLU A 453 31.42 -2.11 -15.43
N GLY A 454 30.35 -1.30 -15.38
CA GLY A 454 29.10 -1.64 -14.71
C GLY A 454 27.99 -2.02 -15.68
N ASN A 455 26.92 -2.59 -15.13
CA ASN A 455 25.71 -2.95 -15.87
C ASN A 455 24.76 -1.76 -16.03
N GLY A 456 25.20 -0.70 -16.72
CA GLY A 456 24.44 0.52 -16.95
C GLY A 456 23.81 0.63 -18.35
N ASP A 457 22.64 1.25 -18.44
CA ASP A 457 22.02 1.62 -19.71
C ASP A 457 22.42 3.05 -20.12
N THR A 458 23.38 3.15 -21.04
CA THR A 458 23.85 4.42 -21.60
C THR A 458 22.74 5.29 -22.21
N SER A 459 21.62 4.71 -22.66
CA SER A 459 20.50 5.45 -23.24
C SER A 459 19.68 6.22 -22.19
N LEU A 460 19.85 5.88 -20.91
CA LEU A 460 19.22 6.54 -19.77
C LEU A 460 20.16 7.52 -19.06
N CYS A 461 21.43 7.62 -19.48
CA CYS A 461 22.42 8.46 -18.83
C CYS A 461 22.18 9.96 -19.12
N LEU A 462 21.97 10.73 -18.05
CA LEU A 462 21.68 12.17 -18.12
C LEU A 462 22.86 13.01 -17.67
N PHE A 463 23.59 12.51 -16.67
CA PHE A 463 24.65 13.20 -15.95
C PHE A 463 25.95 12.39 -15.97
N GLY A 464 26.34 11.91 -17.15
CA GLY A 464 27.58 11.17 -17.34
C GLY A 464 28.84 11.95 -16.95
N GLU A 465 30.01 11.34 -17.15
CA GLU A 465 31.29 11.77 -16.56
C GLU A 465 31.62 13.25 -16.76
N LYS A 466 31.28 13.80 -17.92
CA LYS A 466 31.44 15.23 -18.24
C LYS A 466 30.82 16.16 -17.18
N TYR A 467 29.71 15.75 -16.58
CA TYR A 467 28.93 16.54 -15.62
C TYR A 467 29.14 16.08 -14.17
N THR A 468 29.52 14.83 -13.94
CA THR A 468 29.74 14.25 -12.60
C THR A 468 31.14 13.62 -12.45
N PRO A 469 32.22 14.34 -12.78
CA PRO A 469 33.57 13.76 -12.86
C PRO A 469 34.07 13.22 -11.51
N ASN A 470 33.70 13.88 -10.42
CA ASN A 470 34.07 13.43 -9.07
C ASN A 470 33.36 12.13 -8.69
N GLN A 471 32.07 11.98 -9.03
CA GLN A 471 31.34 10.74 -8.77
C GLN A 471 31.89 9.57 -9.58
N HIS A 472 32.23 9.81 -10.85
CA HIS A 472 32.87 8.80 -11.71
C HIS A 472 34.25 8.39 -11.21
N LYS A 473 35.06 9.36 -10.77
CA LYS A 473 36.37 9.07 -10.17
C LYS A 473 36.21 8.21 -8.92
N LEU A 474 35.31 8.57 -8.00
CA LEU A 474 35.05 7.80 -6.77
C LEU A 474 34.62 6.36 -7.08
N ALA A 475 33.73 6.16 -8.06
CA ALA A 475 33.27 4.83 -8.46
C ALA A 475 34.41 3.96 -9.01
N ARG A 476 35.34 4.53 -9.78
CA ARG A 476 36.50 3.81 -10.32
C ARG A 476 37.62 3.58 -9.29
N GLU A 477 37.81 4.52 -8.36
CA GLU A 477 38.86 4.44 -7.34
C GLU A 477 38.50 3.47 -6.20
N TYR A 478 37.21 3.36 -5.87
CA TYR A 478 36.73 2.52 -4.79
C TYR A 478 35.87 1.36 -5.31
N VAL A 479 34.55 1.54 -5.32
CA VAL A 479 33.61 0.51 -5.73
C VAL A 479 32.54 1.12 -6.62
N LEU A 480 32.31 0.49 -7.77
CA LEU A 480 31.13 0.72 -8.58
C LEU A 480 30.03 -0.23 -8.08
N LEU A 481 29.03 0.34 -7.41
CA LEU A 481 27.85 -0.41 -6.99
C LEU A 481 26.80 -0.35 -8.09
N ASP A 482 26.84 -1.32 -8.99
CA ASP A 482 25.77 -1.58 -9.94
C ASP A 482 24.74 -2.56 -9.33
N ASN A 483 23.59 -2.73 -10.01
CA ASN A 483 22.54 -3.67 -9.60
C ASN A 483 22.00 -3.43 -8.16
N PHE A 484 21.87 -2.15 -7.79
CA PHE A 484 21.29 -1.74 -6.50
C PHE A 484 19.76 -1.69 -6.57
N TYR A 485 19.10 -2.38 -5.63
CA TYR A 485 17.65 -2.52 -5.57
C TYR A 485 17.06 -1.57 -4.52
N VAL A 486 16.05 -0.80 -4.90
CA VAL A 486 15.34 0.17 -4.05
C VAL A 486 13.85 0.05 -4.29
N ASP A 487 13.06 0.11 -3.22
CA ASP A 487 11.60 -0.01 -3.31
C ASP A 487 10.90 1.35 -3.46
N ALA A 488 11.58 2.44 -3.10
CA ALA A 488 11.04 3.78 -3.10
C ALA A 488 10.89 4.41 -4.50
N GLU A 489 9.79 5.11 -4.71
CA GLU A 489 9.51 5.80 -5.97
C GLU A 489 9.80 7.30 -5.93
N VAL A 490 9.63 7.94 -4.77
CA VAL A 490 9.77 9.39 -4.62
C VAL A 490 10.47 9.74 -3.30
N SER A 491 10.67 11.03 -3.03
CA SER A 491 11.24 11.47 -1.76
C SER A 491 10.36 11.07 -0.57
N ALA A 492 9.03 11.16 -0.72
CA ALA A 492 8.11 10.95 0.40
C ALA A 492 8.20 9.55 1.04
N ASP A 493 8.22 8.50 0.22
CA ASP A 493 8.41 7.12 0.68
C ASP A 493 9.90 6.78 0.84
N GLY A 494 10.79 7.30 -0.01
CA GLY A 494 12.22 7.00 0.01
C GLY A 494 12.96 7.43 1.27
N HIS A 495 12.60 8.57 1.86
CA HIS A 495 13.19 8.99 3.13
C HIS A 495 12.77 8.06 4.29
N ASN A 496 11.52 7.61 4.31
CA ASN A 496 11.06 6.62 5.28
C ASN A 496 11.73 5.27 5.06
N TRP A 497 11.71 4.77 3.83
CA TRP A 497 12.35 3.50 3.47
C TRP A 497 13.85 3.49 3.80
N SER A 498 14.58 4.55 3.49
CA SER A 498 16.03 4.61 3.76
C SER A 498 16.37 4.61 5.25
N MET A 499 15.47 5.07 6.12
CA MET A 499 15.70 5.16 7.58
C MET A 499 14.99 4.06 8.38
N GLY A 500 13.93 3.45 7.85
CA GLY A 500 13.11 2.43 8.51
C GLY A 500 13.10 1.08 7.79
N ALA A 501 13.73 0.98 6.61
CA ALA A 501 13.63 -0.14 5.67
C ALA A 501 12.20 -0.43 5.16
N HIS A 502 11.28 0.51 5.41
CA HIS A 502 9.87 0.36 5.12
C HIS A 502 9.22 1.73 4.84
N ALA A 503 8.26 1.78 3.92
CA ALA A 503 7.35 2.90 3.76
C ALA A 503 5.94 2.39 4.07
N ASN A 504 5.36 2.91 5.16
CA ASN A 504 4.11 2.34 5.65
C ASN A 504 2.91 2.62 4.72
N ASP A 505 1.81 1.94 5.04
CA ASP A 505 0.57 1.98 4.26
C ASP A 505 -0.02 3.39 4.10
N TYR A 506 0.29 4.30 5.03
CA TYR A 506 -0.13 5.69 5.00
C TYR A 506 0.60 6.47 3.92
N LEU A 507 1.92 6.37 3.88
CA LEU A 507 2.73 7.09 2.90
C LEU A 507 2.40 6.63 1.49
N GLU A 508 2.40 5.33 1.27
CA GLU A 508 2.10 4.69 -0.02
C GLU A 508 0.74 5.12 -0.59
N LYS A 509 -0.26 5.36 0.26
CA LYS A 509 -1.58 5.83 -0.17
C LYS A 509 -1.69 7.35 -0.33
N THR A 510 -0.85 8.14 0.36
CA THR A 510 -1.05 9.59 0.46
C THR A 510 -0.08 10.42 -0.38
N TRP A 511 1.17 9.98 -0.56
CA TRP A 511 2.14 10.68 -1.40
C TRP A 511 1.63 10.94 -2.84
N PRO A 512 0.90 10.02 -3.51
CA PRO A 512 0.43 10.22 -4.88
C PRO A 512 -0.51 11.42 -5.00
N THR A 513 -1.31 11.67 -3.96
CA THR A 513 -2.25 12.79 -3.92
C THR A 513 -1.51 14.13 -3.81
N GLY A 514 -0.51 14.24 -2.93
CA GLY A 514 0.27 15.47 -2.79
C GLY A 514 1.18 15.74 -3.99
N TYR A 515 1.89 14.72 -4.49
CA TYR A 515 2.71 14.85 -5.71
C TYR A 515 1.86 15.05 -6.96
N GLY A 516 0.56 14.72 -6.92
CA GLY A 516 -0.44 15.06 -7.93
C GLY A 516 -1.03 16.47 -7.83
N ARG A 517 -0.58 17.32 -6.88
CA ARG A 517 -1.21 18.62 -6.55
C ARG A 517 -2.71 18.51 -6.24
N ARG A 518 -3.14 17.34 -5.78
CA ARG A 518 -4.53 17.12 -5.36
C ARG A 518 -4.76 17.50 -3.90
N GLY A 519 -3.77 18.09 -3.23
CA GLY A 519 -3.81 18.48 -1.81
C GLY A 519 -3.42 17.34 -0.89
N GLY A 520 -3.63 17.53 0.42
CA GLY A 520 -3.23 16.57 1.44
C GLY A 520 -1.81 16.80 1.94
N VAL A 521 -1.52 16.30 3.14
CA VAL A 521 -0.20 16.39 3.77
C VAL A 521 0.56 15.08 3.53
N THR A 522 1.69 15.13 2.84
CA THR A 522 2.53 13.95 2.51
C THR A 522 3.75 13.83 3.43
N GLU A 523 3.64 14.34 4.65
CA GLU A 523 4.77 14.45 5.57
C GLU A 523 5.09 13.10 6.21
N GLY A 524 6.15 12.44 5.70
CA GLY A 524 6.88 11.38 6.38
C GLY A 524 8.00 11.94 7.27
N MET A 525 9.14 11.27 7.31
CA MET A 525 10.36 11.73 8.00
C MET A 525 10.19 12.01 9.50
N GLY A 526 9.38 11.22 10.19
CA GLY A 526 9.11 11.40 11.62
C GLY A 526 8.08 12.49 11.94
N ARG A 527 7.63 13.30 10.97
CA ARG A 527 6.77 14.47 11.22
C ARG A 527 5.31 14.10 11.52
N ARG A 528 4.85 12.94 11.07
CA ARG A 528 3.50 12.42 11.37
C ARG A 528 3.59 11.02 11.96
N GLU A 529 2.97 10.82 13.13
CA GLU A 529 2.97 9.53 13.81
C GLU A 529 2.32 8.42 12.96
N VAL A 530 1.21 8.72 12.26
CA VAL A 530 0.53 7.75 11.37
C VAL A 530 1.38 7.30 10.18
N ALA A 531 2.42 8.06 9.82
CA ALA A 531 3.36 7.78 8.73
C ALA A 531 4.67 7.14 9.21
N ASN A 532 4.82 6.89 10.52
CA ASN A 532 6.01 6.29 11.09
C ASN A 532 5.84 4.77 11.22
N ASP A 533 6.95 4.06 11.12
CA ASP A 533 6.97 2.60 11.30
C ASP A 533 6.77 2.24 12.77
N LYS A 534 6.14 1.09 13.02
CA LYS A 534 5.81 0.60 14.37
C LYS A 534 7.03 0.53 15.29
N ASP A 535 8.18 0.11 14.76
CA ASP A 535 9.41 -0.07 15.53
C ASP A 535 10.34 1.15 15.52
N GLY A 536 9.97 2.20 14.78
CA GLY A 536 10.74 3.42 14.59
C GLY A 536 11.76 3.33 13.47
N PHE A 537 12.74 4.24 13.49
CA PHE A 537 13.78 4.38 12.47
C PHE A 537 15.15 3.95 13.01
N ILE A 538 16.17 3.94 12.17
CA ILE A 538 17.54 3.49 12.49
C ILE A 538 18.08 4.07 13.81
N TRP A 539 17.79 5.33 14.12
CA TRP A 539 18.20 5.96 15.38
C TRP A 539 17.51 5.38 16.62
N ASP A 540 16.24 4.98 16.51
CA ASP A 540 15.53 4.28 17.59
C ASP A 540 16.20 2.92 17.86
N PHE A 541 16.62 2.22 16.80
CA PHE A 541 17.38 0.97 16.93
C PHE A 541 18.77 1.18 17.53
N CYS A 542 19.52 2.21 17.11
CA CYS A 542 20.81 2.55 17.73
C CYS A 542 20.65 2.84 19.22
N LYS A 543 19.63 3.63 19.61
CA LYS A 543 19.33 3.94 21.00
C LYS A 543 19.01 2.67 21.82
N LYS A 544 18.15 1.79 21.29
CA LYS A 544 17.81 0.50 21.93
C LYS A 544 19.04 -0.40 22.10
N ALA A 545 19.98 -0.36 21.16
CA ALA A 545 21.21 -1.15 21.18
C ALA A 545 22.36 -0.51 21.98
N GLY A 546 22.19 0.71 22.50
CA GLY A 546 23.27 1.44 23.20
C GLY A 546 24.41 1.89 22.28
N VAL A 547 24.16 1.99 20.97
CA VAL A 547 25.13 2.46 19.97
C VAL A 547 25.05 3.98 19.88
N SER A 548 26.18 4.68 19.92
CA SER A 548 26.22 6.14 19.74
C SER A 548 25.83 6.53 18.31
N TYR A 549 24.99 7.54 18.14
CA TYR A 549 24.55 8.03 16.83
C TYR A 549 24.46 9.55 16.80
N ARG A 550 24.45 10.13 15.59
CA ARG A 550 24.22 11.56 15.35
C ARG A 550 23.65 11.76 13.94
N SER A 551 22.69 12.66 13.79
CA SER A 551 22.21 13.12 12.48
C SER A 551 22.82 14.47 12.12
N TYR A 552 23.23 14.60 10.85
CA TYR A 552 23.79 15.80 10.26
C TYR A 552 22.87 16.43 9.21
N GLY A 553 21.55 16.17 9.29
CA GLY A 553 20.54 16.86 8.47
C GLY A 553 19.33 16.01 8.07
N VAL A 554 19.45 14.67 8.10
CA VAL A 554 18.31 13.77 7.79
C VAL A 554 17.39 13.67 9.02
N PHE A 555 16.09 13.89 8.83
CA PHE A 555 15.07 13.95 9.89
C PHE A 555 15.34 15.04 10.96
N VAL A 556 15.95 16.16 10.55
CA VAL A 556 16.24 17.30 11.42
C VAL A 556 15.68 18.58 10.80
N ASP A 557 14.87 19.30 11.57
CA ASP A 557 14.37 20.64 11.24
C ASP A 557 15.13 21.66 12.11
N ALA A 558 16.09 22.37 11.48
CA ALA A 558 17.03 23.27 12.15
C ALA A 558 17.86 22.57 13.26
N THR A 559 17.70 22.95 14.53
CA THR A 559 18.47 22.36 15.66
C THR A 559 17.69 21.28 16.41
N LYS A 560 16.59 20.76 15.85
CA LYS A 560 15.73 19.76 16.50
C LYS A 560 15.41 18.61 15.54
N GLY A 561 15.52 17.37 16.02
CA GLY A 561 15.08 16.20 15.26
C GLY A 561 13.56 16.05 15.21
N ASN A 562 13.08 15.39 14.16
CA ASN A 562 11.64 15.14 13.93
C ASN A 562 11.10 14.01 14.81
N ILE A 563 11.97 13.19 15.39
CA ILE A 563 11.63 12.06 16.25
C ILE A 563 12.33 12.17 17.61
N SER A 564 11.79 11.49 18.62
CA SER A 564 12.31 11.55 19.99
C SER A 564 13.73 10.99 20.15
N ALA A 565 14.15 10.05 19.29
CA ALA A 565 15.52 9.54 19.30
C ALA A 565 16.55 10.62 18.87
N LEU A 566 16.14 11.61 18.08
CA LEU A 566 16.99 12.71 17.61
C LEU A 566 16.80 13.96 18.46
N ASP A 567 17.11 13.87 19.75
CA ASP A 567 17.15 15.04 20.63
C ASP A 567 18.33 15.98 20.31
N LYS A 568 18.41 17.11 21.04
CA LYS A 568 19.46 18.14 20.85
C LYS A 568 20.90 17.59 20.88
N ASN A 569 21.17 16.53 21.62
CA ASN A 569 22.52 15.96 21.75
C ASN A 569 22.89 15.10 20.54
N HIS A 570 21.90 14.65 19.78
CA HIS A 570 22.06 13.74 18.64
C HIS A 570 21.89 14.44 17.29
N VAL A 571 21.77 15.77 17.26
CA VAL A 571 21.65 16.56 16.03
C VAL A 571 22.77 17.58 15.91
N CYS A 572 23.15 17.91 14.67
CA CYS A 572 24.16 18.93 14.41
C CYS A 572 23.56 20.35 14.54
N GLU A 573 23.93 21.09 15.61
CA GLU A 573 23.42 22.45 15.87
C GLU A 573 23.82 23.48 14.79
N SER A 574 24.93 23.26 14.08
CA SER A 574 25.41 24.16 13.02
C SER A 574 24.81 23.85 11.64
N PHE A 575 23.99 22.81 11.51
CA PHE A 575 23.31 22.51 10.25
C PHE A 575 22.09 23.42 10.08
N THR A 576 22.27 24.53 9.38
CA THR A 576 21.24 25.60 9.31
C THR A 576 20.23 25.43 8.17
N THR A 577 20.45 24.54 7.20
CA THR A 577 19.59 24.46 6.00
C THR A 577 19.60 23.09 5.34
N TYR A 578 18.42 22.57 4.96
CA TYR A 578 18.25 21.33 4.20
C TYR A 578 18.92 21.38 2.81
N TYR A 579 19.09 22.58 2.22
CA TYR A 579 19.76 22.78 0.93
C TYR A 579 20.75 23.95 0.99
N ASN A 580 22.04 23.68 0.72
CA ASN A 580 23.02 24.72 0.44
C ASN A 580 23.51 24.62 -1.01
N GLN A 581 22.83 25.31 -1.92
CA GLN A 581 23.17 25.32 -3.35
C GLN A 581 24.48 26.06 -3.68
N LYS A 582 25.15 26.66 -2.68
CA LYS A 582 26.47 27.30 -2.88
C LYS A 582 27.62 26.28 -2.85
N VAL A 583 27.40 25.08 -2.31
CA VAL A 583 28.39 23.99 -2.34
C VAL A 583 28.38 23.39 -3.74
N LYS A 584 29.46 23.61 -4.50
CA LYS A 584 29.61 23.10 -5.86
C LYS A 584 30.20 21.69 -5.83
N ASP A 585 29.67 20.79 -6.66
CA ASP A 585 30.26 19.45 -6.91
C ASP A 585 31.60 19.56 -7.65
N ILE A 586 31.88 20.70 -8.30
CA ILE A 586 33.12 20.98 -9.01
C ILE A 586 33.77 22.28 -8.52
N THR A 587 35.00 22.18 -8.02
CA THR A 587 35.96 23.29 -8.07
C THR A 587 36.55 23.28 -9.48
N ARG A 588 35.98 24.07 -10.39
CA ARG A 588 36.60 24.30 -11.69
C ARG A 588 37.84 25.16 -11.56
#